data_AF-A0A6L9Z0W7-F1
#
_entry.id   AF-A0A6L9Z0W7-F1
#
_cell.length_a   1.000
_cell.length_b   1.000
_cell.length_c   1.000
_cell.angle_alpha   90.00
_cell.angle_beta   90.00
_cell.angle_gamma   90.00
#
_symmetry.space_group_name_H-M   'P 1'
#
loop_
_entity.id
_entity.type
_entity.pdbx_description
1 polymer ?
#
loop_
_entity_poly.entity_id
_entity_poly.type
_entity_poly.pdbx_seq_one_letter_code
_entity_poly.pdbx_strand_id
1 'polypeptide(L)'
;MYKTQTQIYDVVIMGAGIAGVCQARHLMLNIPNIKVALIDPRPEERTEKDLKIGESTVEVANLFICKDLGLYEYIIENHPPKYGLNFHWPKQSSQTETIDDYYHIWANRQPDLASTQLNRAKFERDLLKMNKEMGADFYNGRVVDVDLTPGDELHTVKVKLKNKSIELSAKHVVDAAGRKFIIGRKTDNVVFGADHLYGVNTGSAWVRVKNVDRSIFHSGYDPNGASCSHYYATNHWFGHGHWLWMIPTDTQSMELSIGVIHHHDKISSKSINTEEKFYNFLEANHNILHQLIQSGDKIDFNYWPRLAHTSKTFFSPDNWYVVGDAACIFDAFYSLGSTMIVSQLESVTEIIRAKLAGEADAAQKQAAYNEFNLTFTRSINLFMQDHSQHLGHASVMSWRIYFENMIWFGLLIPVFVGKWHLDLKFIPDFVKTFNTTLKDFVEDVHQQFNELLEKNANLGLMDCYRTDQLIWDYHTPKRFDHTLENAEYEAQRSNVFNSMKNTFFYLAIWYGKLQWKIGGLSRLLKPRHLYRMIQLFGSAAYISMGAVIHHVKTQNLPTNQDIEQMRQEFNAYRYDTQLQTW
;
A
#
# COMPACT_ATOMS: atom_id res chain seq x y z
N MET A 1 -14.18 -41.99 -22.44
CA MET A 1 -13.06 -41.51 -21.59
C MET A 1 -12.24 -40.53 -22.42
N TYR A 2 -12.45 -39.24 -22.26
CA TYR A 2 -11.55 -38.25 -22.85
C TYR A 2 -10.32 -38.17 -21.94
N LYS A 3 -9.14 -38.58 -22.44
CA LYS A 3 -7.86 -38.35 -21.76
C LYS A 3 -7.69 -36.84 -21.63
N THR A 4 -7.90 -36.30 -20.43
CA THR A 4 -7.49 -34.94 -20.08
C THR A 4 -5.96 -34.93 -20.13
N GLN A 5 -5.39 -34.27 -21.14
CA GLN A 5 -3.95 -34.05 -21.22
C GLN A 5 -3.59 -33.08 -20.09
N THR A 6 -3.04 -33.61 -18.99
CA THR A 6 -2.66 -32.81 -17.82
C THR A 6 -1.53 -31.86 -18.21
N GLN A 7 -1.82 -30.57 -18.24
CA GLN A 7 -0.84 -29.54 -18.56
C GLN A 7 -0.12 -29.18 -17.24
N ILE A 8 1.20 -29.35 -17.21
CA ILE A 8 2.03 -29.11 -16.04
C ILE A 8 2.65 -27.71 -16.14
N TYR A 9 2.39 -26.89 -15.12
CA TYR A 9 2.91 -25.54 -14.97
C TYR A 9 3.94 -25.46 -13.84
N ASP A 10 4.81 -24.45 -13.89
CA ASP A 10 5.61 -24.11 -12.73
C ASP A 10 4.73 -23.39 -11.70
N VAL A 11 3.86 -22.47 -12.15
CA VAL A 11 2.97 -21.70 -11.28
C VAL A 11 1.56 -21.62 -11.86
N VAL A 12 0.55 -21.95 -11.06
CA VAL A 12 -0.85 -21.62 -11.34
C VAL A 12 -1.32 -20.53 -10.39
N ILE A 13 -1.76 -19.40 -10.96
CA ILE A 13 -2.29 -18.24 -10.24
C ILE A 13 -3.81 -18.25 -10.38
N MET A 14 -4.49 -18.42 -9.25
CA MET A 14 -5.94 -18.47 -9.15
C MET A 14 -6.47 -17.06 -8.89
N GLY A 15 -6.85 -16.35 -9.95
CA GLY A 15 -7.34 -14.98 -9.94
C GLY A 15 -6.46 -14.06 -10.80
N ALA A 16 -7.08 -13.27 -11.67
CA ALA A 16 -6.41 -12.27 -12.52
C ALA A 16 -6.83 -10.84 -12.16
N GLY A 17 -7.10 -10.56 -10.88
CA GLY A 17 -7.13 -9.19 -10.36
C GLY A 17 -5.72 -8.60 -10.29
N ILE A 18 -5.59 -7.33 -9.86
CA ILE A 18 -4.30 -6.61 -9.77
C ILE A 18 -3.17 -7.46 -9.17
N ALA A 19 -3.40 -8.16 -8.05
CA ALA A 19 -2.40 -9.02 -7.44
C ALA A 19 -1.96 -10.16 -8.39
N GLY A 20 -2.90 -10.83 -9.05
CA GLY A 20 -2.60 -11.96 -9.94
C GLY A 20 -1.93 -11.54 -11.26
N VAL A 21 -2.40 -10.47 -11.91
CA VAL A 21 -1.75 -9.99 -13.14
C VAL A 21 -0.36 -9.40 -12.87
N CYS A 22 -0.17 -8.71 -11.74
CA CYS A 22 1.15 -8.25 -11.34
C CYS A 22 2.06 -9.43 -10.96
N GLN A 23 1.56 -10.44 -10.24
CA GLN A 23 2.33 -11.64 -9.88
C GLN A 23 2.85 -12.38 -11.11
N ALA A 24 1.97 -12.60 -12.09
CA ALA A 24 2.33 -13.30 -13.33
C ALA A 24 3.43 -12.57 -14.07
N ARG A 25 3.29 -11.24 -14.25
CA ARG A 25 4.30 -10.41 -14.91
C ARG A 25 5.63 -10.44 -14.17
N HIS A 26 5.60 -10.23 -12.86
CA HIS A 26 6.81 -10.19 -12.04
C HIS A 26 7.56 -11.52 -12.08
N LEU A 27 6.86 -12.66 -12.06
CA LEU A 27 7.47 -13.97 -12.25
C LEU A 27 8.15 -14.10 -13.62
N MET A 28 7.45 -13.74 -14.71
CA MET A 28 7.99 -13.90 -16.06
C MET A 28 9.15 -12.95 -16.38
N LEU A 29 9.20 -11.76 -15.75
CA LEU A 29 10.33 -10.84 -15.88
C LEU A 29 11.58 -11.33 -15.13
N ASN A 30 11.41 -12.04 -14.02
CA ASN A 30 12.51 -12.39 -13.12
C ASN A 30 12.95 -13.87 -13.20
N ILE A 31 12.16 -14.74 -13.84
CA ILE A 31 12.44 -16.17 -13.93
C ILE A 31 12.36 -16.61 -15.41
N PRO A 32 13.51 -16.83 -16.08
CA PRO A 32 13.54 -17.23 -17.48
C PRO A 32 12.76 -18.54 -17.73
N ASN A 33 11.96 -18.56 -18.80
CA ASN A 33 11.22 -19.73 -19.28
C ASN A 33 10.19 -20.32 -18.29
N ILE A 34 9.76 -19.56 -17.27
CA ILE A 34 8.75 -20.03 -16.32
C ILE A 34 7.39 -20.24 -16.99
N LYS A 35 6.74 -21.37 -16.71
CA LYS A 35 5.38 -21.66 -17.20
C LYS A 35 4.33 -21.21 -16.21
N VAL A 36 3.61 -20.15 -16.56
CA VAL A 36 2.58 -19.52 -15.71
C VAL A 36 1.20 -19.66 -16.33
N ALA A 37 0.24 -20.13 -15.54
CA ALA A 37 -1.18 -20.09 -15.87
C ALA A 37 -1.95 -19.14 -14.95
N LEU A 38 -2.84 -18.32 -15.53
CA LEU A 38 -3.78 -17.45 -14.83
C LEU A 38 -5.21 -17.95 -15.05
N ILE A 39 -6.01 -18.00 -13.98
CA ILE A 39 -7.42 -18.40 -14.05
C ILE A 39 -8.30 -17.30 -13.45
N ASP A 40 -9.24 -16.75 -14.23
CA ASP A 40 -10.22 -15.77 -13.71
C ASP A 40 -11.58 -15.98 -14.37
N PRO A 41 -12.69 -15.89 -13.60
CA PRO A 41 -14.03 -16.00 -14.18
C PRO A 41 -14.41 -14.81 -15.06
N ARG A 42 -13.77 -13.64 -14.89
CA ARG A 42 -13.99 -12.48 -15.74
C ARG A 42 -13.33 -12.67 -17.11
N PRO A 43 -13.96 -12.16 -18.18
CA PRO A 43 -13.38 -12.21 -19.52
C PRO A 43 -12.08 -11.38 -19.61
N GLU A 44 -11.34 -11.59 -20.71
CA GLU A 44 -10.14 -10.80 -21.02
C GLU A 44 -10.48 -9.33 -21.20
N GLU A 45 -11.51 -9.04 -21.99
CA GLU A 45 -12.06 -7.71 -22.17
C GLU A 45 -12.80 -7.27 -20.90
N ARG A 46 -12.21 -6.31 -20.18
CA ARG A 46 -12.80 -5.75 -18.95
C ARG A 46 -13.42 -4.40 -19.25
N THR A 47 -14.63 -4.22 -18.74
CA THR A 47 -15.43 -3.01 -18.92
C THR A 47 -15.69 -2.34 -17.57
N GLU A 48 -16.48 -1.27 -17.55
CA GLU A 48 -16.97 -0.65 -16.31
C GLU A 48 -17.62 -1.69 -15.36
N LYS A 49 -18.21 -2.77 -15.89
CA LYS A 49 -18.82 -3.87 -15.10
C LYS A 49 -17.82 -4.69 -14.30
N ASP A 50 -16.55 -4.61 -14.64
CA ASP A 50 -15.45 -5.36 -14.01
C ASP A 50 -14.61 -4.50 -13.07
N LEU A 51 -15.03 -3.25 -12.86
CA LEU A 51 -14.36 -2.32 -11.94
C LEU A 51 -14.22 -2.92 -10.55
N LYS A 52 -13.08 -2.63 -9.94
CA LYS A 52 -12.72 -3.05 -8.59
C LYS A 52 -12.21 -1.85 -7.82
N ILE A 53 -12.54 -1.82 -6.54
CA ILE A 53 -11.99 -0.85 -5.59
C ILE A 53 -10.49 -1.08 -5.37
N GLY A 54 -9.78 -0.02 -5.00
CA GLY A 54 -8.33 0.02 -4.83
C GLY A 54 -7.65 0.68 -6.02
N GLU A 55 -7.97 1.96 -6.21
CA GLU A 55 -7.47 2.79 -7.32
C GLU A 55 -6.19 3.56 -6.94
N SER A 56 -6.10 4.05 -5.72
CA SER A 56 -4.95 4.84 -5.26
C SER A 56 -3.74 3.98 -4.94
N THR A 57 -2.59 4.32 -5.54
CA THR A 57 -1.27 3.76 -5.16
C THR A 57 -0.53 4.72 -4.24
N VAL A 58 0.48 4.22 -3.53
CA VAL A 58 1.50 5.03 -2.84
C VAL A 58 2.88 4.71 -3.40
N GLU A 59 3.91 5.38 -2.90
CA GLU A 59 5.26 5.43 -3.47
C GLU A 59 5.80 4.03 -3.78
N VAL A 60 5.71 3.10 -2.83
CA VAL A 60 6.18 1.72 -2.99
C VAL A 60 5.42 0.98 -4.10
N ALA A 61 4.08 1.08 -4.10
CA ALA A 61 3.26 0.38 -5.08
C ALA A 61 3.46 0.94 -6.49
N ASN A 62 3.57 2.25 -6.63
CA ASN A 62 3.81 2.87 -7.93
C ASN A 62 5.22 2.57 -8.44
N LEU A 63 6.24 2.63 -7.56
CA LEU A 63 7.61 2.28 -7.93
C LEU A 63 7.67 0.83 -8.42
N PHE A 64 7.03 -0.11 -7.73
CA PHE A 64 6.97 -1.50 -8.19
C PHE A 64 6.28 -1.64 -9.56
N ILE A 65 5.10 -1.03 -9.73
CA ILE A 65 4.36 -1.10 -11.00
C ILE A 65 5.18 -0.50 -12.15
N CYS A 66 5.76 0.68 -11.95
CA CYS A 66 6.48 1.36 -13.02
C CYS A 66 7.85 0.73 -13.29
N LYS A 67 8.67 0.52 -12.25
CA LYS A 67 10.04 0.05 -12.36
C LYS A 67 10.12 -1.47 -12.48
N ASP A 68 9.60 -2.19 -11.49
CA ASP A 68 9.84 -3.64 -11.38
C ASP A 68 8.93 -4.45 -12.31
N LEU A 69 7.81 -3.88 -12.77
CA LEU A 69 7.03 -4.43 -13.87
C LEU A 69 7.34 -3.79 -15.24
N GLY A 70 8.18 -2.75 -15.31
CA GLY A 70 8.50 -2.07 -16.57
C GLY A 70 7.26 -1.49 -17.26
N LEU A 71 6.53 -0.62 -16.57
CA LEU A 71 5.27 -0.01 -17.04
C LEU A 71 5.26 1.52 -16.93
N TYR A 72 6.41 2.19 -16.82
CA TYR A 72 6.50 3.65 -16.67
C TYR A 72 5.68 4.40 -17.72
N GLU A 73 5.94 4.13 -19.01
CA GLU A 73 5.28 4.80 -20.13
C GLU A 73 3.78 4.51 -20.12
N TYR A 74 3.41 3.24 -19.98
CA TYR A 74 2.01 2.82 -19.93
C TYR A 74 1.25 3.55 -18.81
N ILE A 75 1.83 3.66 -17.61
CA ILE A 75 1.20 4.33 -16.47
C ILE A 75 0.97 5.81 -16.77
N ILE A 76 1.98 6.52 -17.28
CA ILE A 76 1.88 7.95 -17.63
C ILE A 76 0.80 8.19 -18.69
N GLU A 77 0.74 7.34 -19.70
CA GLU A 77 -0.17 7.50 -20.84
C GLU A 77 -1.62 7.15 -20.50
N ASN A 78 -1.84 6.30 -19.48
CA ASN A 78 -3.14 5.66 -19.29
C ASN A 78 -3.83 5.93 -17.95
N HIS A 79 -3.12 6.48 -16.97
CA HIS A 79 -3.62 6.63 -15.60
C HIS A 79 -3.27 8.02 -15.03
N PRO A 80 -4.20 8.68 -14.30
CA PRO A 80 -3.93 9.97 -13.68
C PRO A 80 -2.76 9.93 -12.69
N PRO A 81 -1.93 10.99 -12.62
CA PRO A 81 -0.93 11.12 -11.58
C PRO A 81 -1.58 11.30 -10.20
N LYS A 82 -0.84 11.02 -9.14
CA LYS A 82 -1.21 11.33 -7.77
C LYS A 82 -0.16 12.22 -7.09
N TYR A 83 -0.59 13.39 -6.60
CA TYR A 83 0.30 14.40 -6.01
C TYR A 83 0.36 14.39 -4.46
N GLY A 84 0.02 13.27 -3.83
CA GLY A 84 0.10 13.11 -2.37
C GLY A 84 -1.25 12.78 -1.73
N LEU A 85 -1.36 13.03 -0.43
CA LEU A 85 -2.56 12.79 0.37
C LEU A 85 -3.04 14.11 0.97
N ASN A 86 -4.33 14.37 0.87
CA ASN A 86 -4.95 15.50 1.56
C ASN A 86 -5.93 15.00 2.61
N PHE A 87 -6.11 15.78 3.67
CA PHE A 87 -6.91 15.42 4.83
C PHE A 87 -7.82 16.59 5.20
N HIS A 88 -9.12 16.32 5.41
CA HIS A 88 -10.15 17.34 5.54
C HIS A 88 -11.08 17.06 6.71
N TRP A 89 -11.22 18.01 7.63
CA TRP A 89 -12.16 17.95 8.76
C TRP A 89 -13.10 19.14 8.71
N PRO A 90 -14.43 18.96 8.84
CA PRO A 90 -15.36 20.08 8.85
C PRO A 90 -15.05 21.00 10.04
N LYS A 91 -15.00 22.31 9.79
CA LYS A 91 -14.88 23.32 10.86
C LYS A 91 -16.12 23.30 11.75
N GLN A 92 -17.28 23.08 11.12
CA GLN A 92 -18.57 22.87 11.77
C GLN A 92 -19.29 21.73 11.04
N SER A 93 -19.79 20.73 11.76
CA SER A 93 -20.43 19.56 11.13
C SER A 93 -21.69 19.89 10.33
N SER A 94 -22.34 21.02 10.61
CA SER A 94 -23.54 21.49 9.92
C SER A 94 -23.28 22.32 8.66
N GLN A 95 -22.01 22.62 8.34
CA GLN A 95 -21.62 23.46 7.21
C GLN A 95 -20.53 22.74 6.43
N THR A 96 -20.89 22.21 5.26
CA THR A 96 -20.02 21.33 4.44
C THR A 96 -20.19 21.55 2.94
N GLU A 97 -20.53 22.78 2.56
CA GLU A 97 -20.92 23.18 1.21
C GLU A 97 -19.70 23.38 0.30
N THR A 98 -18.61 23.92 0.87
CA THR A 98 -17.41 24.30 0.13
C THR A 98 -16.15 23.82 0.86
N ILE A 99 -15.01 23.83 0.18
CA ILE A 99 -13.72 23.53 0.82
C ILE A 99 -13.42 24.48 1.99
N ASP A 100 -13.84 25.75 1.91
CA ASP A 100 -13.60 26.73 2.99
C ASP A 100 -14.31 26.36 4.30
N ASP A 101 -15.24 25.41 4.28
CA ASP A 101 -15.89 24.90 5.47
C ASP A 101 -15.03 23.86 6.22
N TYR A 102 -13.83 23.54 5.74
CA TYR A 102 -12.96 22.51 6.29
C TYR A 102 -11.61 23.06 6.79
N TYR A 103 -11.07 22.42 7.82
CA TYR A 103 -9.64 22.44 8.09
C TYR A 103 -8.96 21.43 7.18
N HIS A 104 -7.82 21.80 6.60
CA HIS A 104 -7.11 20.94 5.67
C HIS A 104 -5.65 20.76 6.07
N ILE A 105 -5.14 19.58 5.75
CA ILE A 105 -3.73 19.35 5.46
C ILE A 105 -3.67 19.05 3.97
N TRP A 106 -3.02 19.93 3.21
CA TRP A 106 -2.83 19.78 1.77
C TRP A 106 -1.39 19.39 1.47
N ALA A 107 -1.20 18.48 0.52
CA ALA A 107 0.09 18.32 -0.12
C ALA A 107 0.48 19.64 -0.78
N ASN A 108 1.56 20.26 -0.31
CA ASN A 108 2.06 21.54 -0.84
C ASN A 108 3.05 21.35 -2.00
N ARG A 109 3.52 20.12 -2.20
CA ARG A 109 4.43 19.69 -3.28
C ARG A 109 4.28 18.20 -3.51
N GLN A 110 4.70 17.77 -4.69
CA GLN A 110 4.77 16.35 -5.00
C GLN A 110 5.86 15.67 -4.14
N PRO A 111 5.57 14.50 -3.52
CA PRO A 111 6.61 13.65 -2.93
C PRO A 111 7.64 13.19 -3.96
N ASP A 112 8.88 12.93 -3.54
CA ASP A 112 9.99 12.60 -4.45
C ASP A 112 9.75 11.33 -5.28
N LEU A 113 9.07 10.34 -4.70
CA LEU A 113 8.60 9.16 -5.43
C LEU A 113 7.17 9.40 -5.92
N ALA A 114 6.96 9.28 -7.23
CA ALA A 114 5.65 9.45 -7.83
C ALA A 114 4.65 8.39 -7.35
N SER A 115 3.36 8.75 -7.40
CA SER A 115 2.23 7.84 -7.21
C SER A 115 1.20 8.05 -8.33
N THR A 116 0.26 7.11 -8.49
CA THR A 116 -0.74 7.11 -9.57
C THR A 116 -2.11 6.71 -9.03
N GLN A 117 -3.17 7.20 -9.67
CA GLN A 117 -4.54 6.70 -9.49
C GLN A 117 -4.89 5.74 -10.63
N LEU A 118 -5.14 4.47 -10.34
CA LEU A 118 -5.41 3.44 -11.34
C LEU A 118 -6.89 3.32 -11.66
N ASN A 119 -7.24 3.41 -12.94
CA ASN A 119 -8.46 2.81 -13.44
C ASN A 119 -8.27 1.28 -13.47
N ARG A 120 -8.90 0.57 -12.53
CA ARG A 120 -8.63 -0.85 -12.30
C ARG A 120 -9.10 -1.78 -13.41
N ALA A 121 -10.21 -1.48 -14.09
CA ALA A 121 -10.67 -2.30 -15.21
C ALA A 121 -9.69 -2.18 -16.39
N LYS A 122 -9.28 -0.94 -16.71
CA LYS A 122 -8.28 -0.64 -17.74
C LYS A 122 -6.94 -1.31 -17.45
N PHE A 123 -6.37 -1.02 -16.26
CA PHE A 123 -5.08 -1.56 -15.84
C PHE A 123 -5.03 -3.08 -15.92
N GLU A 124 -6.01 -3.77 -15.32
CA GLU A 124 -5.94 -5.22 -15.25
C GLU A 124 -6.25 -5.92 -16.59
N ARG A 125 -7.00 -5.28 -17.50
CA ARG A 125 -7.23 -5.77 -18.87
C ARG A 125 -5.94 -5.68 -19.68
N ASP A 126 -5.34 -4.49 -19.68
CA ASP A 126 -4.18 -4.19 -20.51
C ASP A 126 -2.97 -4.99 -20.03
N LEU A 127 -2.78 -5.12 -18.70
CA LEU A 127 -1.72 -5.95 -18.14
C LEU A 127 -1.92 -7.45 -18.39
N LEU A 128 -3.18 -7.94 -18.37
CA LEU A 128 -3.45 -9.34 -18.74
C LEU A 128 -3.07 -9.60 -20.20
N LYS A 129 -3.39 -8.67 -21.10
CA LYS A 129 -3.01 -8.76 -22.52
C LYS A 129 -1.48 -8.80 -22.67
N MET A 130 -0.76 -7.88 -22.03
CA MET A 130 0.71 -7.86 -22.04
C MET A 130 1.31 -9.16 -21.49
N ASN A 131 0.72 -9.73 -20.43
CA ASN A 131 1.21 -10.99 -19.87
C ASN A 131 1.01 -12.17 -20.81
N LYS A 132 -0.10 -12.20 -21.56
CA LYS A 132 -0.31 -13.22 -22.60
C LYS A 132 0.69 -13.09 -23.75
N GLU A 133 0.99 -11.85 -24.15
CA GLU A 133 2.03 -11.56 -25.16
C GLU A 133 3.42 -12.02 -24.69
N MET A 134 3.69 -12.00 -23.39
CA MET A 134 4.90 -12.58 -22.77
C MET A 134 4.89 -14.12 -22.65
N GLY A 135 3.74 -14.78 -22.88
CA GLY A 135 3.61 -16.24 -22.86
C GLY A 135 2.83 -16.83 -21.68
N ALA A 136 2.14 -16.02 -20.87
CA ALA A 136 1.24 -16.55 -19.84
C ALA A 136 -0.01 -17.19 -20.46
N ASP A 137 -0.35 -18.41 -20.00
CA ASP A 137 -1.61 -19.06 -20.38
C ASP A 137 -2.77 -18.49 -19.55
N PHE A 138 -3.81 -17.98 -20.20
CA PHE A 138 -5.01 -17.49 -19.52
C PHE A 138 -6.21 -18.39 -19.76
N TYR A 139 -6.84 -18.81 -18.67
CA TYR A 139 -8.06 -19.60 -18.68
C TYR A 139 -9.22 -18.76 -18.14
N ASN A 140 -10.10 -18.31 -19.04
CA ASN A 140 -11.36 -17.72 -18.62
C ASN A 140 -12.30 -18.80 -18.05
N GLY A 141 -12.31 -18.91 -16.72
CA GLY A 141 -12.97 -19.98 -16.00
C GLY A 141 -12.93 -19.79 -14.50
N ARG A 142 -13.63 -20.67 -13.80
CA ARG A 142 -13.72 -20.64 -12.33
C ARG A 142 -12.95 -21.81 -11.75
N VAL A 143 -12.03 -21.53 -10.84
CA VAL A 143 -11.48 -22.56 -9.95
C VAL A 143 -12.60 -23.09 -9.05
N VAL A 144 -12.85 -24.39 -9.12
CA VAL A 144 -13.89 -25.05 -8.31
C VAL A 144 -13.31 -25.80 -7.12
N ASP A 145 -12.06 -26.24 -7.22
CA ASP A 145 -11.34 -26.94 -6.16
C ASP A 145 -9.83 -26.88 -6.44
N VAL A 146 -9.04 -27.03 -5.38
CA VAL A 146 -7.58 -27.16 -5.43
C VAL A 146 -7.17 -28.27 -4.47
N ASP A 147 -6.41 -29.24 -4.98
CA ASP A 147 -5.81 -30.30 -4.17
C ASP A 147 -4.35 -29.92 -3.90
N LEU A 148 -4.09 -29.59 -2.64
CA LEU A 148 -2.78 -29.21 -2.11
C LEU A 148 -2.04 -30.47 -1.66
N THR A 149 -0.74 -30.50 -1.89
CA THR A 149 0.16 -31.65 -1.67
C THR A 149 1.37 -31.17 -0.87
N PRO A 150 2.03 -32.05 -0.10
CA PRO A 150 3.14 -31.64 0.75
C PRO A 150 4.42 -31.33 -0.05
N GLY A 151 5.20 -30.36 0.44
CA GLY A 151 6.51 -30.02 -0.12
C GLY A 151 6.49 -29.70 -1.61
N ASP A 152 7.34 -30.39 -2.40
CA ASP A 152 7.51 -30.16 -3.84
C ASP A 152 6.65 -31.07 -4.74
N GLU A 153 5.74 -31.85 -4.16
CA GLU A 153 4.77 -32.63 -4.93
C GLU A 153 3.79 -31.72 -5.69
N LEU A 154 3.40 -32.10 -6.91
CA LEU A 154 2.52 -31.29 -7.75
C LEU A 154 1.11 -31.13 -7.15
N HIS A 155 0.68 -29.89 -7.01
CA HIS A 155 -0.70 -29.54 -6.73
C HIS A 155 -1.59 -29.77 -7.96
N THR A 156 -2.89 -29.92 -7.75
CA THR A 156 -3.88 -30.01 -8.84
C THR A 156 -4.97 -28.97 -8.68
N VAL A 157 -5.19 -28.14 -9.70
CA VAL A 157 -6.22 -27.10 -9.75
C VAL A 157 -7.33 -27.53 -10.70
N LYS A 158 -8.55 -27.67 -10.18
CA LYS A 158 -9.73 -28.04 -10.97
C LYS A 158 -10.45 -26.78 -11.44
N VAL A 159 -10.57 -26.63 -12.76
CA VAL A 159 -11.12 -25.42 -13.40
C VAL A 159 -12.36 -25.76 -14.21
N LYS A 160 -13.46 -25.06 -13.94
CA LYS A 160 -14.66 -25.08 -14.76
C LYS A 160 -14.58 -23.95 -15.80
N LEU A 161 -14.39 -24.33 -17.06
CA LEU A 161 -14.53 -23.44 -18.22
C LEU A 161 -16.00 -23.42 -18.70
N LYS A 162 -16.30 -22.60 -19.72
CA LYS A 162 -17.67 -22.45 -20.25
C LYS A 162 -18.35 -23.78 -20.59
N ASN A 163 -17.66 -24.66 -21.31
CA ASN A 163 -18.23 -25.90 -21.86
C ASN A 163 -17.54 -27.19 -21.37
N LYS A 164 -16.54 -27.10 -20.50
CA LYS A 164 -15.77 -28.26 -20.02
C LYS A 164 -15.11 -27.98 -18.68
N SER A 165 -14.75 -29.03 -17.96
CA SER A 165 -13.82 -28.95 -16.83
C SER A 165 -12.44 -29.42 -17.28
N ILE A 166 -11.40 -28.79 -16.76
CA ILE A 166 -10.00 -29.18 -16.96
C ILE A 166 -9.30 -29.27 -15.60
N GLU A 167 -8.18 -29.96 -15.56
CA GLU A 167 -7.29 -30.04 -14.42
C GLU A 167 -5.90 -29.56 -14.85
N LEU A 168 -5.32 -28.68 -14.04
CA LEU A 168 -3.95 -28.18 -14.23
C LEU A 168 -3.10 -28.69 -13.08
N SER A 169 -1.92 -29.23 -13.37
CA SER A 169 -0.95 -29.58 -12.33
C SER A 169 0.11 -28.50 -12.21
N ALA A 170 0.55 -28.19 -10.99
CA ALA A 170 1.50 -27.10 -10.76
C ALA A 170 2.47 -27.41 -9.62
N LYS A 171 3.72 -26.96 -9.75
CA LYS A 171 4.69 -27.01 -8.64
C LYS A 171 4.34 -26.00 -7.55
N HIS A 172 3.81 -24.85 -7.94
CA HIS A 172 3.41 -23.76 -7.06
C HIS A 172 1.98 -23.30 -7.38
N VAL A 173 1.21 -22.96 -6.34
CA VAL A 173 -0.12 -22.35 -6.51
C VAL A 173 -0.23 -21.04 -5.74
N VAL A 174 -0.74 -20.00 -6.39
CA VAL A 174 -0.94 -18.68 -5.80
C VAL A 174 -2.43 -18.36 -5.80
N ASP A 175 -3.02 -18.20 -4.62
CA ASP A 175 -4.38 -17.66 -4.47
C ASP A 175 -4.35 -16.14 -4.54
N ALA A 176 -4.82 -15.63 -5.67
CA ALA A 176 -5.04 -14.21 -5.94
C ALA A 176 -6.52 -13.93 -6.25
N ALA A 177 -7.43 -14.80 -5.77
CA ALA A 177 -8.86 -14.74 -6.09
C ALA A 177 -9.62 -13.76 -5.18
N GLY A 178 -8.88 -12.97 -4.40
CA GLY A 178 -9.39 -12.03 -3.41
C GLY A 178 -10.27 -12.73 -2.39
N ARG A 179 -11.44 -12.13 -2.12
CA ARG A 179 -12.39 -12.57 -1.07
C ARG A 179 -13.09 -13.92 -1.35
N LYS A 180 -12.65 -14.67 -2.36
CA LYS A 180 -13.05 -16.07 -2.56
C LYS A 180 -12.31 -17.01 -1.62
N PHE A 181 -11.10 -16.65 -1.18
CA PHE A 181 -10.33 -17.40 -0.19
C PHE A 181 -10.23 -18.88 -0.55
N ILE A 182 -9.81 -19.20 -1.78
CA ILE A 182 -9.82 -20.59 -2.28
C ILE A 182 -8.96 -21.46 -1.37
N ILE A 183 -7.72 -21.06 -1.15
CA ILE A 183 -6.80 -21.76 -0.24
C ILE A 183 -7.24 -21.52 1.19
N GLY A 184 -7.62 -20.29 1.52
CA GLY A 184 -8.00 -19.94 2.88
C GLY A 184 -9.15 -20.78 3.46
N ARG A 185 -10.10 -21.21 2.62
CA ARG A 185 -11.18 -22.13 2.99
C ARG A 185 -10.75 -23.59 3.00
N LYS A 186 -9.81 -23.99 2.13
CA LYS A 186 -9.28 -25.36 2.06
C LYS A 186 -8.44 -25.70 3.31
N THR A 187 -7.75 -24.70 3.89
CA THR A 187 -6.76 -24.92 4.97
C THR A 187 -7.11 -24.24 6.30
N ASP A 188 -8.32 -23.70 6.46
CA ASP A 188 -8.71 -22.88 7.63
C ASP A 188 -7.69 -21.75 7.93
N ASN A 189 -7.28 -21.03 6.87
CA ASN A 189 -6.22 -20.03 6.98
C ASN A 189 -6.75 -18.63 7.29
N VAL A 190 -8.02 -18.33 7.04
CA VAL A 190 -8.55 -16.96 7.11
C VAL A 190 -8.99 -16.62 8.52
N VAL A 191 -8.60 -15.42 8.98
CA VAL A 191 -8.94 -14.85 10.27
C VAL A 191 -9.85 -13.64 10.06
N PHE A 192 -11.02 -13.68 10.72
CA PHE A 192 -11.98 -12.58 10.81
C PHE A 192 -12.21 -12.22 12.28
N GLY A 193 -12.92 -11.11 12.51
CA GLY A 193 -13.40 -10.72 13.83
C GLY A 193 -12.53 -9.62 14.44
N ALA A 194 -13.20 -8.62 15.02
CA ALA A 194 -12.55 -7.42 15.55
C ALA A 194 -11.52 -7.75 16.65
N ASP A 195 -11.80 -8.75 17.48
CA ASP A 195 -10.92 -9.19 18.57
C ASP A 195 -9.55 -9.70 18.08
N HIS A 196 -9.49 -10.23 16.87
CA HIS A 196 -8.25 -10.66 16.23
C HIS A 196 -7.60 -9.57 15.37
N LEU A 197 -8.27 -8.43 15.22
CA LEU A 197 -7.93 -7.39 14.25
C LEU A 197 -7.88 -6.00 14.90
N TYR A 198 -7.35 -5.90 16.14
CA TYR A 198 -7.20 -4.63 16.86
C TYR A 198 -8.48 -3.77 16.91
N GLY A 199 -9.65 -4.42 17.01
CA GLY A 199 -10.94 -3.75 17.09
C GLY A 199 -11.51 -3.28 15.73
N VAL A 200 -10.81 -3.53 14.62
CA VAL A 200 -11.26 -3.08 13.30
C VAL A 200 -12.51 -3.84 12.86
N ASN A 201 -13.61 -3.12 12.78
CA ASN A 201 -14.91 -3.62 12.33
C ASN A 201 -15.60 -2.60 11.42
N THR A 202 -15.28 -2.65 10.14
CA THR A 202 -15.63 -1.63 9.17
C THR A 202 -16.46 -2.17 8.02
N GLY A 203 -17.37 -1.34 7.50
CA GLY A 203 -18.06 -1.51 6.22
C GLY A 203 -17.67 -0.39 5.25
N SER A 204 -17.99 -0.56 3.97
CA SER A 204 -17.76 0.47 2.96
C SER A 204 -18.87 0.54 1.93
N ALA A 205 -19.27 1.75 1.56
CA ALA A 205 -20.09 2.06 0.39
C ALA A 205 -19.31 2.96 -0.55
N TRP A 206 -19.50 2.80 -1.86
CA TRP A 206 -18.88 3.70 -2.83
C TRP A 206 -19.66 3.76 -4.14
N VAL A 207 -19.40 4.84 -4.85
CA VAL A 207 -19.93 5.14 -6.18
C VAL A 207 -18.77 5.55 -7.09
N ARG A 208 -18.93 5.31 -8.38
CA ARG A 208 -18.16 6.01 -9.41
C ARG A 208 -19.08 6.82 -10.29
N VAL A 209 -18.62 8.01 -10.64
CA VAL A 209 -19.28 8.93 -11.57
C VAL A 209 -18.28 9.37 -12.62
N LYS A 210 -18.75 9.71 -13.82
CA LYS A 210 -17.95 10.33 -14.89
C LYS A 210 -18.50 11.69 -15.24
N ASN A 211 -17.75 12.44 -16.04
CA ASN A 211 -18.09 13.79 -16.46
C ASN A 211 -18.27 14.78 -15.29
N VAL A 212 -17.55 14.57 -14.18
CA VAL A 212 -17.68 15.39 -12.97
C VAL A 212 -17.21 16.82 -13.19
N ASP A 213 -17.98 17.80 -12.69
CA ASP A 213 -17.52 19.18 -12.59
C ASP A 213 -16.58 19.35 -11.38
N ARG A 214 -15.28 19.19 -11.65
CA ARG A 214 -14.24 19.34 -10.62
C ARG A 214 -14.15 20.75 -10.02
N SER A 215 -14.74 21.78 -10.63
CA SER A 215 -14.68 23.15 -10.12
C SER A 215 -15.47 23.33 -8.82
N ILE A 216 -16.43 22.43 -8.54
CA ILE A 216 -17.14 22.32 -7.25
C ILE A 216 -16.16 22.07 -6.10
N PHE A 217 -15.11 21.29 -6.34
CA PHE A 217 -14.09 21.01 -5.34
C PHE A 217 -13.12 22.18 -5.18
N HIS A 218 -12.45 22.55 -6.27
CA HIS A 218 -11.43 23.60 -6.27
C HIS A 218 -11.20 24.10 -7.71
N SER A 219 -10.97 25.40 -7.89
CA SER A 219 -10.74 26.01 -9.22
C SER A 219 -9.44 25.55 -9.89
N GLY A 220 -8.51 25.02 -9.10
CA GLY A 220 -7.15 24.67 -9.51
C GLY A 220 -6.14 25.80 -9.34
N TYR A 221 -6.59 27.02 -8.98
CA TYR A 221 -5.71 28.18 -8.83
C TYR A 221 -5.35 28.43 -7.35
N ASP A 222 -4.12 28.07 -6.98
CA ASP A 222 -3.57 28.29 -5.63
C ASP A 222 -2.08 28.69 -5.71
N PRO A 223 -1.75 29.90 -6.21
CA PRO A 223 -0.37 30.32 -6.46
C PRO A 223 0.47 30.49 -5.19
N ASN A 224 -0.17 30.53 -4.00
CA ASN A 224 0.50 30.77 -2.73
C ASN A 224 0.56 29.53 -1.83
N GLY A 225 -0.28 28.52 -2.08
CA GLY A 225 -0.42 27.34 -1.20
C GLY A 225 0.28 26.08 -1.68
N ALA A 226 0.36 25.82 -3.00
CA ALA A 226 0.91 24.57 -3.51
C ALA A 226 1.59 24.67 -4.88
N SER A 227 2.56 23.78 -5.10
CA SER A 227 3.24 23.53 -6.38
C SER A 227 2.68 22.32 -7.13
N CYS A 228 1.60 21.71 -6.63
CA CYS A 228 0.98 20.52 -7.18
C CYS A 228 -0.55 20.62 -7.11
N SER A 229 -1.23 19.72 -7.83
CA SER A 229 -2.70 19.75 -7.89
C SER A 229 -3.34 19.15 -6.62
N HIS A 230 -4.25 19.93 -6.03
CA HIS A 230 -5.17 19.51 -4.97
C HIS A 230 -6.17 18.41 -5.40
N TYR A 231 -6.70 18.50 -6.63
CA TYR A 231 -7.72 17.56 -7.14
C TYR A 231 -7.15 16.16 -7.36
N TYR A 232 -6.00 16.06 -8.03
CA TYR A 232 -5.25 14.81 -8.25
C TYR A 232 -4.43 14.33 -7.04
N ALA A 233 -4.76 14.75 -5.81
CA ALA A 233 -4.32 14.03 -4.62
C ALA A 233 -5.32 12.92 -4.28
N THR A 234 -4.99 12.03 -3.35
CA THR A 234 -6.01 11.24 -2.66
C THR A 234 -6.58 12.09 -1.53
N ASN A 235 -7.83 12.54 -1.67
CA ASN A 235 -8.47 13.41 -0.69
C ASN A 235 -9.25 12.56 0.34
N HIS A 236 -8.97 12.77 1.63
CA HIS A 236 -9.58 12.05 2.75
C HIS A 236 -10.46 13.02 3.55
N TRP A 237 -11.74 12.69 3.69
CA TRP A 237 -12.71 13.52 4.41
C TRP A 237 -13.12 12.79 5.68
N PHE A 238 -13.04 13.46 6.82
CA PHE A 238 -13.23 12.80 8.11
C PHE A 238 -14.47 13.31 8.84
N GLY A 239 -15.06 12.40 9.61
CA GLY A 239 -16.14 12.73 10.53
C GLY A 239 -16.28 11.66 11.62
N HIS A 240 -17.41 11.69 12.32
CA HIS A 240 -17.66 10.79 13.44
C HIS A 240 -17.75 9.32 12.97
N GLY A 241 -16.75 8.49 13.33
CA GLY A 241 -16.74 7.07 13.03
C GLY A 241 -16.57 6.70 11.55
N HIS A 242 -16.16 7.64 10.71
CA HIS A 242 -15.98 7.40 9.29
C HIS A 242 -14.89 8.27 8.67
N TRP A 243 -14.42 7.82 7.52
CA TRP A 243 -13.68 8.64 6.58
C TRP A 243 -14.12 8.33 5.15
N LEU A 244 -13.96 9.28 4.24
CA LEU A 244 -14.28 9.14 2.83
C LEU A 244 -13.06 9.38 1.96
N TRP A 245 -12.98 8.66 0.84
CA TRP A 245 -12.02 8.97 -0.22
C TRP A 245 -12.71 9.74 -1.35
N MET A 246 -11.91 10.54 -2.03
CA MET A 246 -12.20 11.12 -3.34
C MET A 246 -10.96 10.91 -4.22
N ILE A 247 -11.09 10.11 -5.27
CA ILE A 247 -9.99 9.65 -6.12
C ILE A 247 -10.37 9.83 -7.60
N PRO A 248 -9.74 10.75 -8.35
CA PRO A 248 -9.91 10.83 -9.79
C PRO A 248 -9.21 9.66 -10.48
N THR A 249 -9.95 8.83 -11.22
CA THR A 249 -9.45 7.55 -11.77
C THR A 249 -9.25 7.59 -13.27
N ASP A 250 -9.79 8.57 -13.99
CA ASP A 250 -9.58 8.76 -15.41
C ASP A 250 -9.62 10.24 -15.81
N THR A 251 -8.69 10.67 -16.67
CA THR A 251 -8.59 12.07 -17.12
C THR A 251 -9.47 12.36 -18.33
N GLN A 252 -9.84 11.36 -19.13
CA GLN A 252 -10.60 11.53 -20.37
C GLN A 252 -12.10 11.56 -20.08
N SER A 253 -12.60 10.61 -19.30
CA SER A 253 -13.99 10.56 -18.86
C SER A 253 -14.24 11.39 -17.60
N MET A 254 -13.20 11.96 -16.99
CA MET A 254 -13.29 12.64 -15.69
C MET A 254 -13.94 11.74 -14.63
N GLU A 255 -13.56 10.46 -14.62
CA GLU A 255 -14.07 9.48 -13.67
C GLU A 255 -13.58 9.81 -12.26
N LEU A 256 -14.50 9.80 -11.30
CA LEU A 256 -14.25 10.05 -9.90
C LEU A 256 -14.84 8.92 -9.06
N SER A 257 -13.99 8.32 -8.22
CA SER A 257 -14.36 7.33 -7.21
C SER A 257 -14.55 8.05 -5.87
N ILE A 258 -15.76 7.98 -5.32
CA ILE A 258 -16.08 8.49 -3.98
C ILE A 258 -16.67 7.36 -3.16
N GLY A 259 -16.13 7.15 -1.97
CA GLY A 259 -16.67 6.16 -1.05
C GLY A 259 -16.33 6.45 0.39
N VAL A 260 -17.01 5.74 1.27
CA VAL A 260 -16.89 5.85 2.72
C VAL A 260 -16.43 4.53 3.28
N ILE A 261 -15.55 4.59 4.28
CA ILE A 261 -15.37 3.52 5.26
C ILE A 261 -15.97 3.99 6.57
N HIS A 262 -16.85 3.17 7.13
CA HIS A 262 -17.56 3.47 8.37
C HIS A 262 -17.34 2.34 9.40
N HIS A 263 -17.14 2.72 10.65
CA HIS A 263 -16.94 1.80 11.75
C HIS A 263 -18.28 1.42 12.40
N HIS A 264 -18.55 0.12 12.51
CA HIS A 264 -19.88 -0.38 12.91
C HIS A 264 -20.27 -0.07 14.37
N ASP A 265 -19.31 0.25 15.23
CA ASP A 265 -19.55 0.71 16.61
C ASP A 265 -20.10 2.15 16.67
N LYS A 266 -19.92 2.94 15.60
CA LYS A 266 -20.40 4.33 15.51
C LYS A 266 -21.53 4.47 14.50
N ILE A 267 -21.41 3.82 13.35
CA ILE A 267 -22.35 3.90 12.23
C ILE A 267 -22.76 2.50 11.83
N SER A 268 -24.03 2.17 12.06
CA SER A 268 -24.58 0.87 11.68
C SER A 268 -24.46 0.60 10.18
N SER A 269 -24.09 -0.62 9.81
CA SER A 269 -24.19 -1.14 8.43
C SER A 269 -25.50 -0.77 7.72
N LYS A 270 -26.64 -0.78 8.43
CA LYS A 270 -27.95 -0.51 7.83
C LYS A 270 -28.17 0.97 7.46
N SER A 271 -27.31 1.87 7.92
CA SER A 271 -27.47 3.31 7.71
C SER A 271 -26.87 3.79 6.39
N ILE A 272 -26.01 3.00 5.74
CA ILE A 272 -25.27 3.41 4.52
C ILE A 272 -25.34 2.34 3.40
N ASN A 273 -25.96 1.17 3.64
CA ASN A 273 -25.90 0.01 2.74
C ASN A 273 -26.69 0.09 1.41
N THR A 274 -27.34 1.21 1.10
CA THR A 274 -28.05 1.42 -0.17
C THR A 274 -27.63 2.75 -0.77
N GLU A 275 -27.76 2.87 -2.09
CA GLU A 275 -27.37 4.09 -2.82
C GLU A 275 -28.02 5.35 -2.25
N GLU A 276 -29.34 5.32 -2.09
CA GLU A 276 -30.12 6.41 -1.48
C GLU A 276 -29.58 6.81 -0.09
N LYS A 277 -29.29 5.82 0.77
CA LYS A 277 -28.78 6.08 2.12
C LYS A 277 -27.37 6.65 2.10
N PHE A 278 -26.52 6.16 1.19
CA PHE A 278 -25.18 6.68 1.01
C PHE A 278 -25.23 8.14 0.54
N TYR A 279 -26.12 8.49 -0.40
CA TYR A 279 -26.26 9.86 -0.88
C TYR A 279 -26.81 10.79 0.20
N ASN A 280 -27.85 10.37 0.94
CA ASN A 280 -28.37 11.12 2.08
C ASN A 280 -27.30 11.32 3.17
N PHE A 281 -26.43 10.33 3.37
CA PHE A 281 -25.30 10.46 4.29
C PHE A 281 -24.30 11.52 3.83
N LEU A 282 -23.96 11.54 2.53
CA LEU A 282 -23.06 12.54 1.95
C LEU A 282 -23.68 13.94 2.02
N GLU A 283 -24.93 14.10 1.62
CA GLU A 283 -25.64 15.39 1.67
C GLU A 283 -25.65 15.97 3.09
N ALA A 284 -25.88 15.12 4.10
CA ALA A 284 -25.96 15.56 5.49
C ALA A 284 -24.60 15.84 6.17
N ASN A 285 -23.51 15.19 5.73
CA ASN A 285 -22.22 15.22 6.46
C ASN A 285 -21.04 15.76 5.65
N HIS A 286 -21.13 15.76 4.32
CA HIS A 286 -20.08 16.15 3.38
C HIS A 286 -20.71 16.65 2.06
N ASN A 287 -21.53 17.70 2.12
CA ASN A 287 -22.39 18.08 0.99
C ASN A 287 -21.60 18.39 -0.30
N ILE A 288 -20.38 18.93 -0.19
CA ILE A 288 -19.48 19.12 -1.35
C ILE A 288 -19.23 17.82 -2.14
N LEU A 289 -19.10 16.66 -1.46
CA LEU A 289 -18.94 15.37 -2.12
C LEU A 289 -20.23 14.90 -2.78
N HIS A 290 -21.37 15.17 -2.15
CA HIS A 290 -22.68 14.92 -2.74
C HIS A 290 -22.86 15.75 -4.02
N GLN A 291 -22.54 17.05 -3.99
CA GLN A 291 -22.61 17.94 -5.17
C GLN A 291 -21.71 17.46 -6.31
N LEU A 292 -20.47 17.01 -6.02
CA LEU A 292 -19.58 16.42 -7.01
C LEU A 292 -20.21 15.20 -7.70
N ILE A 293 -20.82 14.29 -6.93
CA ILE A 293 -21.51 13.11 -7.48
C ILE A 293 -22.69 13.53 -8.35
N GLN A 294 -23.50 14.50 -7.91
CA GLN A 294 -24.67 14.97 -8.65
C GLN A 294 -24.31 15.72 -9.94
N SER A 295 -23.09 16.25 -10.04
CA SER A 295 -22.63 16.93 -11.26
C SER A 295 -22.29 15.98 -12.43
N GLY A 296 -22.10 14.69 -12.15
CA GLY A 296 -21.64 13.70 -13.12
C GLY A 296 -22.65 12.58 -13.40
N ASP A 297 -22.32 11.75 -14.40
CA ASP A 297 -23.10 10.58 -14.78
C ASP A 297 -22.70 9.37 -13.93
N LYS A 298 -23.67 8.73 -13.29
CA LYS A 298 -23.44 7.53 -12.48
C LYS A 298 -22.94 6.34 -13.31
N ILE A 299 -21.92 5.66 -12.78
CA ILE A 299 -21.42 4.37 -13.30
C ILE A 299 -21.95 3.21 -12.45
N ASP A 300 -21.63 3.20 -11.16
CA ASP A 300 -21.98 2.09 -10.26
C ASP A 300 -22.20 2.54 -8.81
N PHE A 301 -22.87 1.68 -8.02
CA PHE A 301 -22.92 1.76 -6.56
C PHE A 301 -22.61 0.38 -6.00
N ASN A 302 -21.81 0.34 -4.93
CA ASN A 302 -21.43 -0.89 -4.28
C ASN A 302 -21.42 -0.74 -2.76
N TYR A 303 -21.62 -1.86 -2.06
CA TYR A 303 -21.52 -1.91 -0.61
C TYR A 303 -20.91 -3.23 -0.14
N TRP A 304 -19.94 -3.13 0.78
CA TRP A 304 -19.37 -4.26 1.51
C TRP A 304 -19.64 -4.12 3.02
N PRO A 305 -20.33 -5.07 3.65
CA PRO A 305 -20.63 -5.00 5.07
C PRO A 305 -19.41 -5.25 5.96
N ARG A 306 -18.34 -5.84 5.41
CA ARG A 306 -17.11 -6.15 6.14
C ARG A 306 -15.92 -6.08 5.21
N LEU A 307 -14.87 -5.38 5.63
CA LEU A 307 -13.59 -5.30 4.92
C LEU A 307 -12.55 -6.23 5.56
N ALA A 308 -12.29 -5.98 6.85
CA ALA A 308 -11.11 -6.46 7.56
C ALA A 308 -11.04 -7.99 7.67
N HIS A 309 -9.89 -8.54 7.28
CA HIS A 309 -9.49 -9.94 7.46
C HIS A 309 -7.98 -10.10 7.25
N THR A 310 -7.43 -11.22 7.71
CA THR A 310 -6.05 -11.63 7.41
C THR A 310 -5.97 -13.15 7.26
N SER A 311 -4.77 -13.67 7.02
CA SER A 311 -4.48 -15.10 6.97
C SER A 311 -3.42 -15.49 8.01
N LYS A 312 -3.47 -16.71 8.52
CA LYS A 312 -2.52 -17.25 9.51
C LYS A 312 -1.13 -17.44 8.89
N THR A 313 -1.09 -17.91 7.64
CA THR A 313 0.12 -18.17 6.85
C THR A 313 -0.04 -17.56 5.46
N PHE A 314 0.96 -16.82 4.98
CA PHE A 314 0.93 -16.28 3.62
C PHE A 314 1.68 -17.18 2.65
N PHE A 315 2.84 -17.70 3.05
CA PHE A 315 3.69 -18.54 2.22
C PHE A 315 3.97 -19.86 2.94
N SER A 316 3.37 -20.94 2.46
CA SER A 316 3.46 -22.26 3.08
C SER A 316 4.69 -23.05 2.61
N PRO A 317 5.33 -23.85 3.48
CA PRO A 317 6.38 -24.78 3.04
C PRO A 317 5.91 -25.73 1.92
N ASP A 318 4.61 -26.00 1.84
CA ASP A 318 3.96 -26.82 0.82
C ASP A 318 3.63 -26.04 -0.48
N ASN A 319 4.45 -25.05 -0.84
CA ASN A 319 4.40 -24.35 -2.13
C ASN A 319 3.06 -23.70 -2.55
N TRP A 320 2.22 -23.41 -1.56
CA TRP A 320 1.05 -22.57 -1.75
C TRP A 320 1.21 -21.20 -1.11
N TYR A 321 0.63 -20.20 -1.77
CA TYR A 321 0.77 -18.79 -1.40
C TYR A 321 -0.59 -18.09 -1.47
N VAL A 322 -0.86 -17.16 -0.57
CA VAL A 322 -2.01 -16.24 -0.65
C VAL A 322 -1.50 -14.82 -0.83
N VAL A 323 -2.10 -14.06 -1.75
CA VAL A 323 -1.71 -12.68 -2.08
C VAL A 323 -2.92 -11.76 -2.27
N GLY A 324 -2.71 -10.46 -2.08
CA GLY A 324 -3.74 -9.43 -2.08
C GLY A 324 -4.88 -9.70 -1.10
N ASP A 325 -6.11 -9.47 -1.55
CA ASP A 325 -7.33 -9.70 -0.76
C ASP A 325 -7.56 -11.18 -0.39
N ALA A 326 -6.77 -12.14 -0.91
CA ALA A 326 -6.80 -13.51 -0.41
C ALA A 326 -5.93 -13.67 0.86
N ALA A 327 -4.92 -12.82 1.02
CA ALA A 327 -4.05 -12.76 2.18
C ALA A 327 -4.65 -11.88 3.27
N CYS A 328 -4.84 -10.58 3.01
CA CYS A 328 -5.32 -9.62 4.01
C CYS A 328 -5.77 -8.28 3.42
N ILE A 329 -6.67 -7.60 4.13
CA ILE A 329 -6.96 -6.16 4.04
C ILE A 329 -7.57 -5.73 5.38
N PHE A 330 -7.36 -4.49 5.82
CA PHE A 330 -7.93 -3.98 7.09
C PHE A 330 -8.81 -2.76 6.83
N ASP A 331 -8.26 -1.79 6.10
CA ASP A 331 -8.88 -0.53 5.73
C ASP A 331 -8.25 -0.05 4.40
N ALA A 332 -8.91 0.86 3.68
CA ALA A 332 -8.33 1.50 2.49
C ALA A 332 -7.45 2.72 2.84
N PHE A 333 -7.41 3.11 4.11
CA PHE A 333 -6.69 4.28 4.59
C PHE A 333 -5.21 4.21 4.22
N TYR A 334 -4.65 5.34 3.75
CA TYR A 334 -3.30 5.46 3.20
C TYR A 334 -2.98 4.55 1.99
N SER A 335 -3.96 3.84 1.42
CA SER A 335 -3.75 2.95 0.27
C SER A 335 -2.72 1.82 0.50
N LEU A 336 -2.49 1.45 1.77
CA LEU A 336 -1.45 0.48 2.15
C LEU A 336 -1.73 -0.95 1.65
N GLY A 337 -2.97 -1.26 1.25
CA GLY A 337 -3.31 -2.52 0.59
C GLY A 337 -2.46 -2.80 -0.65
N SER A 338 -2.14 -1.76 -1.43
CA SER A 338 -1.28 -1.90 -2.62
C SER A 338 0.16 -2.24 -2.25
N THR A 339 0.71 -1.63 -1.19
CA THR A 339 2.04 -1.95 -0.66
C THR A 339 2.11 -3.35 -0.06
N MET A 340 1.06 -3.79 0.67
CA MET A 340 0.97 -5.17 1.17
C MET A 340 0.99 -6.17 0.01
N ILE A 341 0.28 -5.88 -1.09
CA ILE A 341 0.37 -6.68 -2.32
C ILE A 341 1.82 -6.74 -2.81
N VAL A 342 2.50 -5.60 -3.02
CA VAL A 342 3.89 -5.58 -3.50
C VAL A 342 4.80 -6.47 -2.65
N SER A 343 4.79 -6.28 -1.33
CA SER A 343 5.57 -7.08 -0.39
C SER A 343 5.34 -8.59 -0.58
N GLN A 344 4.08 -8.98 -0.80
CA GLN A 344 3.72 -10.37 -1.05
C GLN A 344 4.23 -10.87 -2.40
N LEU A 345 4.07 -10.08 -3.47
CA LEU A 345 4.46 -10.48 -4.83
C LEU A 345 5.99 -10.64 -4.97
N GLU A 346 6.75 -9.71 -4.41
CA GLU A 346 8.22 -9.77 -4.40
C GLU A 346 8.71 -11.00 -3.64
N SER A 347 8.14 -11.24 -2.44
CA SER A 347 8.46 -12.40 -1.62
C SER A 347 8.17 -13.72 -2.34
N VAL A 348 6.97 -13.88 -2.93
CA VAL A 348 6.58 -15.10 -3.64
C VAL A 348 7.49 -15.33 -4.85
N THR A 349 7.84 -14.27 -5.58
CA THR A 349 8.73 -14.37 -6.74
C THR A 349 10.12 -14.84 -6.32
N GLU A 350 10.70 -14.25 -5.28
CA GLU A 350 12.02 -14.63 -4.79
C GLU A 350 12.03 -16.06 -4.21
N ILE A 351 10.96 -16.48 -3.53
CA ILE A 351 10.81 -17.87 -3.07
C ILE A 351 10.84 -18.84 -4.25
N ILE A 352 10.00 -18.60 -5.26
CA ILE A 352 9.88 -19.49 -6.43
C ILE A 352 11.20 -19.49 -7.22
N ARG A 353 11.82 -18.32 -7.42
CA ARG A 353 13.12 -18.19 -8.08
C ARG A 353 14.20 -19.00 -7.36
N ALA A 354 14.33 -18.84 -6.04
CA ALA A 354 15.31 -19.55 -5.22
C ALA A 354 15.10 -21.08 -5.25
N LYS A 355 13.84 -21.53 -5.18
CA LYS A 355 13.50 -22.95 -5.27
C LYS A 355 13.82 -23.54 -6.64
N LEU A 356 13.43 -22.87 -7.72
CA LEU A 356 13.73 -23.32 -9.08
C LEU A 356 15.24 -23.31 -9.39
N ALA A 357 16.00 -22.40 -8.78
CA ALA A 357 17.45 -22.35 -8.87
C ALA A 357 18.17 -23.39 -7.97
N GLY A 358 17.45 -24.09 -7.09
CA GLY A 358 18.03 -25.08 -6.17
C GLY A 358 18.90 -24.45 -5.08
N GLU A 359 18.59 -23.22 -4.66
CA GLU A 359 19.35 -22.53 -3.61
C GLU A 359 19.20 -23.21 -2.25
N ALA A 360 20.31 -23.39 -1.53
CA ALA A 360 20.33 -24.10 -0.26
C ALA A 360 19.53 -23.40 0.85
N ASP A 361 19.31 -22.09 0.74
CA ASP A 361 18.57 -21.27 1.70
C ASP A 361 17.12 -20.99 1.26
N ALA A 362 16.61 -21.61 0.18
CA ALA A 362 15.26 -21.33 -0.34
C ALA A 362 14.15 -21.56 0.71
N ALA A 363 14.24 -22.60 1.53
CA ALA A 363 13.30 -22.86 2.62
C ALA A 363 13.41 -21.81 3.75
N GLN A 364 14.64 -21.35 4.03
CA GLN A 364 14.87 -20.29 5.01
C GLN A 364 14.29 -18.95 4.53
N LYS A 365 14.51 -18.60 3.25
CA LYS A 365 13.88 -17.43 2.58
C LYS A 365 12.38 -17.47 2.70
N GLN A 366 11.76 -18.61 2.37
CA GLN A 366 10.31 -18.78 2.48
C GLN A 366 9.77 -18.51 3.88
N ALA A 367 10.39 -19.09 4.91
CA ALA A 367 9.98 -18.87 6.30
C ALA A 367 10.18 -17.41 6.73
N ALA A 368 11.33 -16.82 6.40
CA ALA A 368 11.67 -15.45 6.76
C ALA A 368 10.73 -14.43 6.09
N TYR A 369 10.42 -14.59 4.81
CA TYR A 369 9.53 -13.67 4.10
C TYR A 369 8.10 -13.82 4.57
N ASN A 370 7.65 -15.03 4.92
CA ASN A 370 6.34 -15.21 5.54
C ASN A 370 6.26 -14.42 6.86
N GLU A 371 7.27 -14.53 7.72
CA GLU A 371 7.29 -13.82 9.00
C GLU A 371 7.39 -12.30 8.82
N PHE A 372 8.19 -11.83 7.86
CA PHE A 372 8.25 -10.41 7.50
C PHE A 372 6.87 -9.88 7.09
N ASN A 373 6.19 -10.56 6.16
CA ASN A 373 4.89 -10.12 5.66
C ASN A 373 3.81 -10.18 6.74
N LEU A 374 3.79 -11.23 7.57
CA LEU A 374 2.86 -11.30 8.71
C LEU A 374 3.12 -10.16 9.70
N THR A 375 4.38 -9.86 10.02
CA THR A 375 4.72 -8.75 10.92
C THR A 375 4.33 -7.41 10.32
N PHE A 376 4.71 -7.14 9.08
CA PHE A 376 4.37 -5.90 8.37
C PHE A 376 2.86 -5.66 8.34
N THR A 377 2.08 -6.67 7.94
CA THR A 377 0.62 -6.54 7.86
C THR A 377 -0.05 -6.39 9.23
N ARG A 378 0.44 -7.07 10.28
CA ARG A 378 -0.02 -6.83 11.65
C ARG A 378 0.25 -5.39 12.11
N SER A 379 1.38 -4.81 11.75
CA SER A 379 1.68 -3.40 12.06
C SER A 379 0.75 -2.44 11.33
N ILE A 380 0.39 -2.71 10.08
CA ILE A 380 -0.63 -1.92 9.37
C ILE A 380 -2.01 -2.05 10.03
N ASN A 381 -2.38 -3.25 10.47
CA ASN A 381 -3.62 -3.46 11.22
C ASN A 381 -3.64 -2.67 12.54
N LEU A 382 -2.52 -2.65 13.27
CA LEU A 382 -2.36 -1.85 14.49
C LEU A 382 -2.56 -0.35 14.22
N PHE A 383 -2.11 0.17 13.06
CA PHE A 383 -2.40 1.55 12.66
C PHE A 383 -3.88 1.83 12.44
N MET A 384 -4.76 0.83 12.38
CA MET A 384 -6.20 1.05 12.28
C MET A 384 -6.92 1.02 13.63
N GLN A 385 -6.20 0.67 14.70
CA GLN A 385 -6.74 0.62 16.06
C GLN A 385 -7.31 1.99 16.47
N ASP A 386 -8.47 1.98 17.11
CA ASP A 386 -9.16 3.18 17.62
C ASP A 386 -9.50 4.25 16.57
N HIS A 387 -9.42 3.94 15.27
CA HIS A 387 -9.85 4.87 14.22
C HIS A 387 -11.31 5.33 14.40
N SER A 388 -12.20 4.46 14.88
CA SER A 388 -13.61 4.84 15.12
C SER A 388 -13.76 6.02 16.09
N GLN A 389 -12.77 6.26 16.95
CA GLN A 389 -12.71 7.37 17.89
C GLN A 389 -11.90 8.55 17.34
N HIS A 390 -10.78 8.27 16.69
CA HIS A 390 -9.79 9.29 16.33
C HIS A 390 -10.14 10.07 15.05
N LEU A 391 -10.74 9.42 14.05
CA LEU A 391 -10.89 9.95 12.68
C LEU A 391 -11.49 11.37 12.64
N GLY A 392 -12.61 11.59 13.33
CA GLY A 392 -13.31 12.87 13.30
C GLY A 392 -12.67 14.00 14.10
N HIS A 393 -11.67 13.71 14.96
CA HIS A 393 -11.06 14.71 15.83
C HIS A 393 -9.78 15.28 15.21
N ALA A 394 -9.90 16.38 14.45
CA ALA A 394 -8.82 16.98 13.67
C ALA A 394 -7.50 17.16 14.44
N SER A 395 -7.58 17.61 15.69
CA SER A 395 -6.38 17.83 16.51
C SER A 395 -5.68 16.54 16.95
N VAL A 396 -6.40 15.43 17.07
CA VAL A 396 -5.80 14.12 17.41
C VAL A 396 -5.33 13.43 16.14
N MET A 397 -6.19 13.38 15.12
CA MET A 397 -5.91 12.67 13.89
C MET A 397 -4.77 13.31 13.10
N SER A 398 -4.62 14.64 13.11
CA SER A 398 -3.48 15.31 12.46
C SER A 398 -2.12 14.95 13.09
N TRP A 399 -2.06 14.81 14.41
CA TRP A 399 -0.86 14.34 15.11
C TRP A 399 -0.59 12.86 14.83
N ARG A 400 -1.65 12.05 14.77
CA ARG A 400 -1.58 10.63 14.40
C ARG A 400 -0.99 10.46 12.98
N ILE A 401 -1.59 11.14 12.00
CA ILE A 401 -1.14 11.17 10.62
C ILE A 401 0.32 11.57 10.53
N TYR A 402 0.77 12.56 11.32
CA TYR A 402 2.16 12.99 11.33
C TYR A 402 3.11 11.84 11.68
N PHE A 403 2.95 11.17 12.83
CA PHE A 403 3.89 10.10 13.22
C PHE A 403 3.76 8.86 12.33
N GLU A 404 2.56 8.53 11.85
CA GLU A 404 2.36 7.41 10.92
C GLU A 404 3.08 7.68 9.59
N ASN A 405 3.07 8.92 9.11
CA ASN A 405 3.87 9.32 7.95
C ASN A 405 5.37 9.32 8.22
N MET A 406 5.83 9.62 9.45
CA MET A 406 7.24 9.44 9.82
C MET A 406 7.66 7.98 9.63
N ILE A 407 6.82 7.03 10.07
CA ILE A 407 7.07 5.59 9.88
C ILE A 407 7.02 5.21 8.39
N TRP A 408 6.06 5.72 7.64
CA TRP A 408 5.94 5.44 6.21
C TRP A 408 7.18 5.89 5.42
N PHE A 409 7.51 7.18 5.46
CA PHE A 409 8.60 7.76 4.69
C PHE A 409 9.99 7.41 5.24
N GLY A 410 10.11 7.28 6.55
CA GLY A 410 11.41 7.10 7.21
C GLY A 410 11.83 5.66 7.43
N LEU A 411 10.87 4.71 7.48
CA LEU A 411 11.15 3.28 7.67
C LEU A 411 10.69 2.46 6.46
N LEU A 412 9.41 2.52 6.11
CA LEU A 412 8.83 1.56 5.16
C LEU A 412 9.30 1.81 3.72
N ILE A 413 9.26 3.05 3.22
CA ILE A 413 9.75 3.35 1.86
C ILE A 413 11.22 2.89 1.68
N PRO A 414 12.19 3.26 2.55
CA PRO A 414 13.57 2.79 2.42
C PRO A 414 13.74 1.27 2.45
N VAL A 415 12.92 0.56 3.25
CA VAL A 415 12.93 -0.92 3.29
C VAL A 415 12.56 -1.51 1.93
N PHE A 416 11.56 -0.94 1.24
CA PHE A 416 11.13 -1.43 -0.06
C PHE A 416 12.05 -0.96 -1.20
N VAL A 417 12.46 0.30 -1.22
CA VAL A 417 13.38 0.86 -2.22
C VAL A 417 14.70 0.07 -2.26
N GLY A 418 15.28 -0.23 -1.09
CA GLY A 418 16.51 -1.01 -0.98
C GLY A 418 16.33 -2.53 -0.99
N LYS A 419 15.11 -3.06 -1.22
CA LYS A 419 14.79 -4.50 -1.18
C LYS A 419 15.20 -5.21 0.12
N TRP A 420 15.26 -4.48 1.24
CA TRP A 420 15.65 -5.00 2.56
C TRP A 420 14.66 -6.02 3.12
N HIS A 421 13.39 -5.96 2.69
CA HIS A 421 12.37 -6.95 3.02
C HIS A 421 12.65 -8.36 2.47
N LEU A 422 13.64 -8.50 1.57
CA LEU A 422 14.11 -9.79 1.04
C LEU A 422 15.46 -10.22 1.65
N ASP A 423 16.01 -9.46 2.60
CA ASP A 423 17.30 -9.78 3.22
C ASP A 423 17.16 -10.62 4.50
N LEU A 424 17.74 -11.82 4.48
CA LEU A 424 17.69 -12.76 5.61
C LEU A 424 18.36 -12.23 6.90
N LYS A 425 19.28 -11.26 6.80
CA LYS A 425 19.97 -10.70 7.96
C LYS A 425 19.19 -9.55 8.59
N PHE A 426 18.50 -8.76 7.78
CA PHE A 426 17.69 -7.62 8.21
C PHE A 426 16.33 -8.03 8.80
N ILE A 427 15.66 -9.03 8.21
CA ILE A 427 14.31 -9.43 8.59
C ILE A 427 14.16 -9.70 10.11
N PRO A 428 15.05 -10.44 10.79
CA PRO A 428 14.90 -10.68 12.23
C PRO A 428 14.90 -9.39 13.07
N ASP A 429 15.74 -8.42 12.71
CA ASP A 429 15.80 -7.13 13.41
C ASP A 429 14.55 -6.30 13.12
N PHE A 430 14.08 -6.27 11.87
CA PHE A 430 12.80 -5.65 11.51
C PHE A 430 11.65 -6.24 12.33
N VAL A 431 11.53 -7.57 12.34
CA VAL A 431 10.46 -8.29 13.06
C VAL A 431 10.50 -7.95 14.54
N LYS A 432 11.69 -7.99 15.16
CA LYS A 432 11.86 -7.63 16.57
C LYS A 432 11.47 -6.18 16.84
N THR A 433 11.94 -5.23 16.03
CA THR A 433 11.65 -3.79 16.21
C THR A 433 10.16 -3.49 16.08
N PHE A 434 9.49 -4.08 15.08
CA PHE A 434 8.07 -3.83 14.84
C PHE A 434 7.17 -4.52 15.89
N ASN A 435 7.52 -5.72 16.36
CA ASN A 435 6.75 -6.44 17.37
C ASN A 435 6.98 -5.95 18.81
N THR A 436 7.99 -5.11 19.04
CA THR A 436 8.30 -4.58 20.38
C THR A 436 8.23 -3.07 20.38
N THR A 437 9.32 -2.40 20.00
CA THR A 437 9.51 -0.96 20.21
C THR A 437 8.45 -0.12 19.50
N LEU A 438 8.15 -0.42 18.22
CA LEU A 438 7.13 0.33 17.48
C LEU A 438 5.72 -0.05 17.93
N LYS A 439 5.43 -1.33 18.15
CA LYS A 439 4.13 -1.76 18.69
C LYS A 439 3.81 -1.04 20.00
N ASP A 440 4.71 -1.11 20.97
CA ASP A 440 4.51 -0.49 22.28
C ASP A 440 4.41 1.04 22.18
N PHE A 441 5.15 1.66 21.26
CA PHE A 441 5.06 3.11 21.00
C PHE A 441 3.68 3.48 20.44
N VAL A 442 3.21 2.77 19.42
CA VAL A 442 1.92 3.04 18.76
C VAL A 442 0.76 2.82 19.74
N GLU A 443 0.77 1.71 20.49
CA GLU A 443 -0.24 1.41 21.52
C GLU A 443 -0.27 2.51 22.61
N ASP A 444 0.90 2.96 23.10
CA ASP A 444 1.01 4.05 24.08
C ASP A 444 0.50 5.39 23.53
N VAL A 445 0.77 5.71 22.26
CA VAL A 445 0.28 6.94 21.62
C VAL A 445 -1.23 6.88 21.42
N HIS A 446 -1.77 5.76 20.94
CA HIS A 446 -3.22 5.57 20.76
C HIS A 446 -3.97 5.69 22.09
N GLN A 447 -3.46 5.07 23.16
CA GLN A 447 -4.05 5.21 24.49
C GLN A 447 -4.10 6.68 24.94
N GLN A 448 -3.03 7.44 24.71
CA GLN A 448 -3.00 8.85 25.06
C GLN A 448 -3.95 9.70 24.23
N PHE A 449 -4.16 9.36 22.96
CA PHE A 449 -5.19 10.00 22.14
C PHE A 449 -6.60 9.71 22.66
N ASN A 450 -6.89 8.48 23.07
CA ASN A 450 -8.15 8.15 23.75
C ASN A 450 -8.33 9.00 25.04
N GLU A 451 -7.30 9.10 25.89
CA GLU A 451 -7.33 9.95 27.10
C GLU A 451 -7.61 11.43 26.80
N LEU A 452 -7.17 11.93 25.64
CA LEU A 452 -7.37 13.31 25.22
C LEU A 452 -8.80 13.55 24.72
N LEU A 453 -9.37 12.57 24.01
CA LEU A 453 -10.76 12.62 23.57
C LEU A 453 -11.73 12.64 24.76
N GLU A 454 -11.48 11.81 25.78
CA GLU A 454 -12.28 11.81 27.02
C GLU A 454 -12.28 13.18 27.72
N LYS A 455 -11.21 13.96 27.56
CA LYS A 455 -11.04 15.29 28.15
C LYS A 455 -11.44 16.43 27.20
N ASN A 456 -11.89 16.11 25.98
CA ASN A 456 -12.17 17.06 24.91
C ASN A 456 -10.99 18.04 24.67
N ALA A 457 -9.76 17.52 24.71
CA ALA A 457 -8.55 18.32 24.65
C ALA A 457 -8.13 18.61 23.19
N ASN A 458 -7.68 19.85 22.94
CA ASN A 458 -7.17 20.28 21.65
C ASN A 458 -5.65 20.55 21.71
N LEU A 459 -4.86 19.75 21.00
CA LEU A 459 -3.40 19.86 20.88
C LEU A 459 -2.94 20.89 19.83
N GLY A 460 -3.88 21.45 19.07
CA GLY A 460 -3.62 22.10 17.79
C GLY A 460 -3.48 21.09 16.64
N LEU A 461 -3.24 21.62 15.44
CA LEU A 461 -3.09 20.85 14.21
C LEU A 461 -1.60 20.66 13.88
N MET A 462 -1.20 19.45 13.48
CA MET A 462 0.09 19.17 12.87
C MET A 462 -0.07 18.85 11.39
N ASP A 463 0.86 19.30 10.56
CA ASP A 463 0.83 19.19 9.11
C ASP A 463 2.06 18.42 8.67
N CYS A 464 1.86 17.23 8.12
CA CYS A 464 2.94 16.31 7.76
C CYS A 464 3.87 16.86 6.66
N TYR A 465 3.46 17.87 5.90
CA TYR A 465 4.25 18.45 4.80
C TYR A 465 5.07 19.68 5.20
N ARG A 466 4.81 20.28 6.36
CA ARG A 466 5.46 21.52 6.81
C ARG A 466 6.74 21.27 7.62
N THR A 467 7.71 22.16 7.44
CA THR A 467 9.03 22.12 8.10
C THR A 467 9.10 22.89 9.41
N ASP A 468 8.18 23.84 9.63
CA ASP A 468 8.19 24.79 10.74
C ASP A 468 7.64 24.21 12.06
N GLN A 469 7.35 22.91 12.08
CA GLN A 469 6.67 22.27 13.21
C GLN A 469 7.60 21.44 14.10
N LEU A 470 8.75 20.99 13.62
CA LEU A 470 9.76 20.29 14.42
C LEU A 470 11.13 20.95 14.23
N ILE A 471 12.09 20.60 15.11
CA ILE A 471 13.44 21.16 15.04
C ILE A 471 14.14 20.79 13.72
N TRP A 472 15.04 21.65 13.25
CA TRP A 472 15.89 21.43 12.07
C TRP A 472 15.11 21.13 10.78
N ASP A 473 14.03 21.88 10.56
CA ASP A 473 13.23 21.85 9.35
C ASP A 473 12.81 20.43 8.95
N TYR A 474 12.38 19.64 9.93
CA TYR A 474 11.89 18.29 9.69
C TYR A 474 10.44 18.32 9.20
N HIS A 475 10.18 17.52 8.16
CA HIS A 475 8.86 17.21 7.63
C HIS A 475 8.81 15.70 7.33
N THR A 476 7.62 15.09 7.23
CA THR A 476 7.56 13.63 7.19
C THR A 476 8.12 13.03 5.88
N PRO A 477 7.95 13.65 4.68
CA PRO A 477 8.63 13.15 3.47
C PRO A 477 10.16 13.36 3.43
N LYS A 478 10.81 13.81 4.50
CA LYS A 478 12.23 14.18 4.49
C LYS A 478 13.10 12.92 4.35
N ARG A 479 14.00 12.95 3.37
CA ARG A 479 15.04 11.93 3.18
C ARG A 479 16.34 12.33 3.88
N PHE A 480 17.14 11.33 4.24
CA PHE A 480 18.40 11.51 4.96
C PHE A 480 19.62 11.02 4.17
N ASP A 481 19.42 10.61 2.92
CA ASP A 481 20.44 10.12 2.01
C ASP A 481 20.15 10.59 0.56
N HIS A 482 21.05 10.23 -0.36
CA HIS A 482 21.00 10.59 -1.77
C HIS A 482 20.63 9.40 -2.67
N THR A 483 19.93 8.39 -2.11
CA THR A 483 19.64 7.12 -2.82
C THR A 483 18.94 7.39 -4.16
N LEU A 484 17.93 8.25 -4.18
CA LEU A 484 17.13 8.50 -5.39
C LEU A 484 17.93 9.35 -6.40
N GLU A 485 18.64 10.37 -5.94
CA GLU A 485 19.45 11.28 -6.75
C GLU A 485 20.57 10.53 -7.49
N ASN A 486 21.14 9.50 -6.84
CA ASN A 486 22.22 8.69 -7.38
C ASN A 486 21.73 7.39 -8.06
N ALA A 487 20.42 7.16 -8.15
CA ALA A 487 19.81 5.94 -8.68
C ALA A 487 20.35 4.64 -8.02
N GLU A 488 20.49 4.66 -6.69
CA GLU A 488 20.98 3.53 -5.87
C GLU A 488 19.87 2.48 -5.65
N TYR A 489 19.29 1.97 -6.75
CA TYR A 489 18.15 1.03 -6.74
C TYR A 489 18.54 -0.45 -6.73
N GLU A 490 19.81 -0.78 -6.89
CA GLU A 490 20.29 -2.15 -6.65
C GLU A 490 20.01 -2.55 -5.20
N ALA A 491 19.74 -3.84 -4.97
CA ALA A 491 19.44 -4.34 -3.64
C ALA A 491 20.50 -3.92 -2.62
N GLN A 492 20.04 -3.43 -1.46
CA GLN A 492 20.85 -3.03 -0.31
C GLN A 492 21.82 -1.85 -0.55
N ARG A 493 21.78 -1.16 -1.69
CA ARG A 493 22.56 0.07 -1.89
C ARG A 493 22.03 1.22 -1.05
N SER A 494 20.72 1.41 -1.06
CA SER A 494 20.05 2.34 -0.15
C SER A 494 20.33 1.99 1.32
N ASN A 495 20.85 2.95 2.07
CA ASN A 495 21.15 2.78 3.49
C ASN A 495 19.89 2.93 4.36
N VAL A 496 19.11 1.86 4.47
CA VAL A 496 17.89 1.83 5.29
C VAL A 496 18.15 2.25 6.74
N PHE A 497 19.30 1.89 7.30
CA PHE A 497 19.64 2.19 8.70
C PHE A 497 19.83 3.70 8.93
N ASN A 498 20.34 4.42 7.93
CA ASN A 498 20.48 5.87 8.03
C ASN A 498 19.11 6.57 8.05
N SER A 499 18.15 6.09 7.27
CA SER A 499 16.77 6.60 7.33
C SER A 499 16.08 6.19 8.64
N MET A 500 16.22 4.94 9.07
CA MET A 500 15.63 4.44 10.32
C MET A 500 16.17 5.17 11.56
N LYS A 501 17.49 5.33 11.72
CA LYS A 501 18.06 6.00 12.92
C LYS A 501 17.52 7.42 13.09
N ASN A 502 17.44 8.17 11.98
CA ASN A 502 16.94 9.54 12.00
C ASN A 502 15.45 9.55 12.32
N THR A 503 14.68 8.61 11.79
CA THR A 503 13.25 8.52 12.08
C THR A 503 12.98 8.20 13.54
N PHE A 504 13.70 7.25 14.15
CA PHE A 504 13.59 6.98 15.59
C PHE A 504 13.98 8.20 16.43
N PHE A 505 15.02 8.92 16.02
CA PHE A 505 15.40 10.18 16.66
C PHE A 505 14.25 11.21 16.60
N TYR A 506 13.67 11.45 15.42
CA TYR A 506 12.58 12.41 15.29
C TYR A 506 11.28 11.92 15.94
N LEU A 507 11.00 10.62 15.99
CA LEU A 507 9.87 10.07 16.75
C LEU A 507 10.01 10.40 18.24
N ALA A 508 11.23 10.34 18.79
CA ALA A 508 11.48 10.75 20.18
C ALA A 508 11.23 12.25 20.39
N ILE A 509 11.65 13.09 19.44
CA ILE A 509 11.40 14.55 19.48
C ILE A 509 9.90 14.86 19.36
N TRP A 510 9.21 14.22 18.41
CA TRP A 510 7.77 14.34 18.21
C TRP A 510 7.01 13.91 19.47
N TYR A 511 7.39 12.77 20.06
CA TYR A 511 6.78 12.27 21.29
C TYR A 511 7.01 13.23 22.47
N GLY A 512 8.23 13.75 22.63
CA GLY A 512 8.51 14.77 23.64
C GLY A 512 7.65 16.03 23.45
N LYS A 513 7.48 16.47 22.20
CA LYS A 513 6.59 17.59 21.86
C LYS A 513 5.13 17.27 22.20
N LEU A 514 4.65 16.05 21.92
CA LEU A 514 3.32 15.59 22.29
C LEU A 514 3.14 15.67 23.82
N GLN A 515 4.07 15.13 24.61
CA GLN A 515 3.96 15.17 26.07
C GLN A 515 3.97 16.59 26.63
N TRP A 516 4.83 17.45 26.07
CA TRP A 516 4.84 18.87 26.40
C TRP A 516 3.51 19.54 26.08
N LYS A 517 2.90 19.27 24.93
CA LYS A 517 1.60 19.83 24.56
C LYS A 517 0.47 19.36 25.46
N ILE A 518 0.50 18.10 25.90
CA ILE A 518 -0.57 17.54 26.74
C ILE A 518 -0.49 18.09 28.18
N GLY A 519 0.70 18.28 28.74
CA GLY A 519 0.81 18.63 30.17
C GLY A 519 2.09 19.36 30.58
N GLY A 520 2.78 19.98 29.63
CA GLY A 520 4.01 20.73 29.87
C GLY A 520 5.16 19.88 30.42
N LEU A 521 6.08 20.55 31.11
CA LEU A 521 7.28 19.93 31.67
C LEU A 521 6.96 18.82 32.68
N SER A 522 5.92 19.00 33.50
CA SER A 522 5.56 18.03 34.54
C SER A 522 5.10 16.70 33.96
N ARG A 523 4.40 16.70 32.81
CA ARG A 523 4.06 15.47 32.09
C ARG A 523 5.28 14.89 31.40
N LEU A 524 6.06 15.72 30.69
CA LEU A 524 7.25 15.28 29.95
C LEU A 524 8.24 14.50 30.84
N LEU A 525 8.45 14.96 32.08
CA LEU A 525 9.39 14.36 33.03
C LEU A 525 8.84 13.14 33.79
N LYS A 526 7.60 12.69 33.53
CA LYS A 526 7.10 11.47 34.19
C LYS A 526 7.94 10.25 33.76
N PRO A 527 8.26 9.32 34.69
CA PRO A 527 9.13 8.18 34.39
C PRO A 527 8.73 7.37 33.15
N ARG A 528 7.42 7.14 32.95
CA ARG A 528 6.91 6.40 31.77
C ARG A 528 7.28 7.06 30.44
N HIS A 529 7.21 8.38 30.38
CA HIS A 529 7.43 9.16 29.16
C HIS A 529 8.92 9.35 28.88
N LEU A 530 9.71 9.59 29.94
CA LEU A 530 11.17 9.58 29.85
C LEU A 530 11.69 8.22 29.39
N TYR A 531 11.16 7.12 29.94
CA TYR A 531 11.51 5.77 29.50
C TYR A 531 11.23 5.58 28.00
N ARG A 532 10.06 5.99 27.51
CA ARG A 532 9.73 5.87 26.08
C ARG A 532 10.68 6.69 25.19
N MET A 533 10.99 7.92 25.59
CA MET A 533 11.96 8.75 24.85
C MET A 533 13.36 8.13 24.86
N ILE A 534 13.82 7.63 26.00
CA ILE A 534 15.11 6.93 26.13
C ILE A 534 15.13 5.68 25.25
N GLN A 535 14.03 4.92 25.20
CA GLN A 535 13.93 3.75 24.33
C GLN A 535 14.05 4.14 22.85
N LEU A 536 13.35 5.18 22.40
CA LEU A 536 13.41 5.65 21.01
C LEU A 536 14.80 6.18 20.64
N PHE A 537 15.43 6.99 21.50
CA PHE A 537 16.81 7.44 21.30
C PHE A 537 17.81 6.29 21.36
N GLY A 538 17.60 5.32 22.25
CA GLY A 538 18.41 4.10 22.35
C GLY A 538 18.32 3.26 21.07
N SER A 539 17.12 3.11 20.50
CA SER A 539 16.92 2.47 19.19
C SER A 539 17.63 3.24 18.08
N ALA A 540 17.52 4.57 18.05
CA ALA A 540 18.26 5.39 17.08
C ALA A 540 19.78 5.19 17.19
N ALA A 541 20.32 5.17 18.42
CA ALA A 541 21.75 4.94 18.66
C ALA A 541 22.18 3.52 18.24
N TYR A 542 21.39 2.50 18.57
CA TYR A 542 21.66 1.12 18.15
C TYR A 542 21.65 0.97 16.62
N ILE A 543 20.63 1.49 15.95
CA ILE A 543 20.50 1.45 14.48
C ILE A 543 21.64 2.21 13.80
N SER A 544 22.19 3.25 14.44
CA SER A 544 23.34 4.00 13.92
C SER A 544 24.57 3.11 13.71
N MET A 545 24.75 2.06 14.51
CA MET A 545 25.80 1.06 14.28
C MET A 545 25.60 0.33 12.95
N GLY A 546 24.36 -0.05 12.63
CA GLY A 546 23.99 -0.65 11.34
C GLY A 546 24.30 0.28 10.17
N ALA A 547 24.06 1.59 10.31
CA ALA A 547 24.40 2.57 9.29
C ALA A 547 25.92 2.68 9.04
N VAL A 548 26.73 2.60 10.10
CA VAL A 548 28.21 2.58 9.98
C VAL A 548 28.68 1.29 9.32
N ILE A 549 28.15 0.13 9.75
CA ILE A 549 28.48 -1.17 9.15
C ILE A 549 28.12 -1.19 7.66
N HIS A 550 26.95 -0.67 7.30
CA HIS A 550 26.53 -0.55 5.90
C HIS A 550 27.52 0.32 5.12
N HIS A 551 27.84 1.51 5.61
CA HIS A 551 28.80 2.40 4.97
C HIS A 551 30.16 1.74 4.76
N VAL A 552 30.70 1.06 5.77
CA VAL A 552 31.98 0.33 5.64
C VAL A 552 31.93 -0.78 4.58
N LYS A 553 30.78 -1.47 4.45
CA LYS A 553 30.59 -2.53 3.45
C LYS A 553 30.41 -1.97 2.03
N THR A 554 29.87 -0.76 1.89
CA THR A 554 29.51 -0.18 0.59
C THR A 554 30.47 0.90 0.10
N GLN A 555 31.37 1.43 0.95
CA GLN A 555 32.28 2.55 0.63
C GLN A 555 33.15 2.35 -0.62
N ASN A 556 33.50 1.10 -0.94
CA ASN A 556 34.34 0.76 -2.09
C ASN A 556 33.54 0.30 -3.30
N LEU A 557 32.22 0.26 -3.19
CA LEU A 557 31.35 -0.09 -4.30
C LEU A 557 30.90 1.20 -4.99
N PRO A 558 30.70 1.20 -6.33
CA PRO A 558 30.08 2.34 -7.00
C PRO A 558 28.66 2.53 -6.48
N THR A 559 28.18 3.78 -6.46
CA THR A 559 26.79 4.10 -6.08
C THR A 559 25.79 3.38 -7.00
N ASN A 560 26.10 3.33 -8.30
CA ASN A 560 25.35 2.60 -9.31
C ASN A 560 26.33 1.95 -10.30
N GLN A 561 26.20 0.65 -10.54
CA GLN A 561 27.11 -0.12 -11.40
C GLN A 561 27.05 0.33 -12.87
N ASP A 562 25.86 0.57 -13.41
CA ASP A 562 25.68 0.97 -14.81
C ASP A 562 26.29 2.36 -15.08
N ILE A 563 26.12 3.30 -14.15
CA ILE A 563 26.72 4.64 -14.24
C ILE A 563 28.25 4.56 -14.18
N GLU A 564 28.80 3.71 -13.31
CA GLU A 564 30.24 3.53 -13.22
C GLU A 564 30.81 2.87 -14.49
N GLN A 565 30.13 1.86 -15.03
CA GLN A 565 30.49 1.26 -16.32
C GLN A 565 30.47 2.30 -17.45
N MET A 566 29.39 3.09 -17.55
CA MET A 566 29.29 4.16 -18.55
C MET A 566 30.44 5.17 -18.41
N ARG A 567 30.82 5.56 -17.19
CA ARG A 567 31.97 6.46 -16.95
C ARG A 567 33.28 5.86 -17.42
N GLN A 568 33.49 4.56 -17.20
CA GLN A 568 34.67 3.84 -17.68
C GLN A 568 34.72 3.80 -19.21
N GLU A 569 33.60 3.49 -19.86
CA GLU A 569 33.45 3.49 -21.32
C GLU A 569 33.67 4.90 -21.91
N PHE A 570 33.17 5.94 -21.25
CA PHE A 570 33.30 7.33 -21.70
C PHE A 570 34.75 7.84 -21.73
N ASN A 571 35.69 7.23 -20.97
CA ASN A 571 37.11 7.59 -21.08
C ASN A 571 37.69 7.33 -22.49
N ALA A 572 37.13 6.35 -23.20
CA ALA A 572 37.48 6.04 -24.58
C ALA A 572 36.72 6.91 -25.59
N TYR A 573 35.70 7.68 -25.17
CA TYR A 573 34.90 8.51 -26.06
C TYR A 573 35.76 9.52 -26.82
N ARG A 574 35.54 9.61 -28.13
CA ARG A 574 36.10 10.64 -29.00
C ARG A 574 34.94 11.22 -29.80
N TYR A 575 34.78 12.54 -29.71
CA TYR A 575 33.76 13.24 -30.50
C TYR A 575 34.10 13.11 -31.99
N ASP A 576 33.21 12.47 -32.76
CA ASP A 576 33.30 12.44 -34.21
C ASP A 576 32.48 13.61 -34.78
N THR A 577 33.15 14.42 -35.60
CA THR A 577 32.55 15.59 -36.25
C THR A 577 31.91 15.23 -37.59
N GLN A 578 32.15 14.03 -38.10
CA GLN A 578 31.58 13.57 -39.36
C GLN A 578 30.16 13.05 -39.13
N LEU A 579 29.22 13.61 -39.88
CA LEU A 579 27.87 13.05 -39.96
C LEU A 579 27.93 11.74 -40.74
N GLN A 580 27.14 10.76 -40.31
CA GLN A 580 26.91 9.54 -41.09
C GLN A 580 26.19 9.89 -42.40
N THR A 581 26.54 9.23 -43.49
CA THR A 581 25.83 9.39 -44.77
C THR A 581 24.38 8.91 -44.67
N TRP A 582 23.45 9.70 -45.19
CA TRP A 582 22.01 9.41 -45.23
C TRP A 582 21.53 9.05 -46.64
#